data_AF-A0A1G1DPS6-F1
#
_entry.id   AF-A0A1G1DPS6-F1
#
_cell.length_a   1.000
_cell.length_b   1.000
_cell.length_c   1.000
_cell.angle_alpha   90.00
_cell.angle_beta   90.00
_cell.angle_gamma   90.00
#
_symmetry.space_group_name_H-M   'P 1'
#
loop_
_entity.id
_entity.type
_entity.pdbx_description
1 polymer ?
#
loop_
_entity_poly.entity_id
_entity_poly.type
_entity_poly.pdbx_seq_one_letter_code
_entity_poly.pdbx_strand_id
1 'polypeptide(L)'
;MDSSFTSFRNEKGVNKIELERADIYPRITYTLDRYPWITLTPALGLRETYYSRGLNKRDGFTRDIYDIELKMEGPKLFRIFNTKSPLKHIIEPRVIYNYLPDMDMKDRGEIIQIDAVDSVTSKSIISYFLTNRVLMKTESTNEIVRFEISQQYDITEANRNDNLQVVPRRPFSDLRFDLDTHIIKPLIFNFDAGYNVYESQINTANMDIGVNYKDILYLTTERRYTRKPESTFLTGITGVNLTKKLNLQYSARYDELNKKFIENDYSATYSSGCWEVSFDVVDRKYFVNSEERDEMKFFFLITLKDVVSIGKRGNLGLIQRKI
;
A
#
# COMPACT_ATOMS: atom_id res chain seq x y z
N MET A 1 19.96 5.05 -9.47
CA MET A 1 19.95 6.32 -10.21
C MET A 1 18.79 6.20 -11.16
N ASP A 2 17.84 7.10 -11.01
CA ASP A 2 16.66 7.14 -11.87
C ASP A 2 16.78 8.36 -12.78
N SER A 3 16.37 8.21 -14.04
CA SER A 3 16.33 9.31 -14.99
C SER A 3 15.14 9.17 -15.90
N SER A 4 14.53 10.28 -16.27
CA SER A 4 13.41 10.29 -17.20
C SER A 4 13.42 11.53 -18.09
N PHE A 5 12.93 11.37 -19.31
CA PHE A 5 12.58 12.47 -20.19
C PHE A 5 11.14 12.29 -20.64
N THR A 6 10.31 13.31 -20.51
CA THR A 6 8.88 13.22 -20.81
C THR A 6 8.39 14.52 -21.44
N SER A 7 7.62 14.39 -22.52
CA SER A 7 6.92 15.51 -23.16
C SER A 7 5.43 15.40 -22.87
N PHE A 8 4.87 16.48 -22.32
CA PHE A 8 3.47 16.62 -21.96
C PHE A 8 2.80 17.60 -22.92
N ARG A 9 1.72 17.16 -23.57
CA ARG A 9 0.94 17.97 -24.50
C ARG A 9 -0.54 17.93 -24.14
N ASN A 10 -1.12 19.11 -23.93
CA ASN A 10 -2.57 19.26 -23.79
C ASN A 10 -3.16 19.97 -25.02
N GLU A 11 -3.96 19.23 -25.80
CA GLU A 11 -4.60 19.72 -27.02
C GLU A 11 -6.04 20.23 -26.79
N LYS A 12 -6.67 19.90 -25.66
CA LYS A 12 -8.05 20.25 -25.32
C LYS A 12 -8.10 21.00 -23.99
N GLY A 13 -8.03 22.32 -24.06
CA GLY A 13 -8.15 23.23 -22.92
C GLY A 13 -8.03 24.69 -23.36
N VAL A 14 -8.40 25.64 -22.49
CA VAL A 14 -8.27 27.09 -22.75
C VAL A 14 -6.80 27.49 -22.96
N ASN A 15 -5.87 26.77 -22.32
CA ASN A 15 -4.44 26.93 -22.48
C ASN A 15 -3.83 25.65 -23.07
N LYS A 16 -3.34 25.72 -24.31
CA LYS A 16 -2.49 24.66 -24.88
C LYS A 16 -1.16 24.67 -24.13
N ILE A 17 -0.83 23.56 -23.49
CA ILE A 17 0.43 23.39 -22.75
C ILE A 17 1.25 22.35 -23.50
N GLU A 18 2.49 22.73 -23.81
CA GLU A 18 3.54 21.85 -24.29
C GLU A 18 4.73 22.04 -23.36
N LEU A 19 5.07 20.99 -22.61
CA LEU A 19 6.11 21.00 -21.59
C LEU A 19 7.00 19.78 -21.80
N GLU A 20 8.31 19.99 -21.82
CA GLU A 20 9.29 18.92 -21.80
C GLU A 20 9.98 18.96 -20.45
N ARG A 21 10.17 17.78 -19.86
CA ARG A 21 10.80 17.61 -18.56
C ARG A 21 11.89 16.56 -18.63
N ALA A 22 13.08 16.89 -18.15
CA ALA A 22 14.15 15.94 -17.88
C ALA A 22 14.36 15.86 -16.37
N ASP A 23 14.35 14.67 -15.79
CA ASP A 23 14.59 14.43 -14.35
C ASP A 23 15.76 13.48 -14.20
N ILE A 24 16.66 13.78 -13.27
CA ILE A 24 17.76 12.91 -12.87
C ILE A 24 17.83 12.86 -11.34
N TYR A 25 17.91 11.64 -10.80
CA TYR A 25 17.92 11.38 -9.36
C TYR A 25 18.97 10.32 -8.98
N PRO A 26 20.26 10.71 -8.86
CA PRO A 26 21.25 9.92 -8.17
C PRO A 26 20.94 9.83 -6.67
N ARG A 27 21.10 8.62 -6.12
CA ARG A 27 20.98 8.36 -4.68
C ARG A 27 22.16 7.51 -4.23
N ILE A 28 22.83 7.96 -3.18
CA ILE A 28 23.93 7.26 -2.54
C ILE A 28 23.42 6.72 -1.20
N THR A 29 23.77 5.49 -0.87
CA THR A 29 23.37 4.84 0.37
C THR A 29 24.53 4.00 0.88
N TYR A 30 24.77 4.04 2.19
CA TYR A 30 25.82 3.26 2.82
C TYR A 30 25.28 2.59 4.06
N THR A 31 25.59 1.30 4.25
CA THR A 31 25.13 0.55 5.43
C THR A 31 26.31 0.35 6.37
N LEU A 32 26.25 0.98 7.54
CA LEU A 32 27.17 0.82 8.65
C LEU A 32 26.67 -0.30 9.55
N ASP A 33 27.34 -1.43 9.52
CA ASP A 33 27.04 -2.64 10.30
C ASP A 33 28.17 -2.99 11.29
N ARG A 34 28.96 -1.98 11.71
CA ARG A 34 30.11 -2.15 12.61
C ARG A 34 29.79 -2.89 13.90
N TYR A 35 28.55 -2.75 14.40
CA TYR A 35 28.09 -3.43 15.59
C TYR A 35 27.03 -4.46 15.23
N PRO A 36 27.12 -5.71 15.70
CA PRO A 36 26.21 -6.79 15.30
C PRO A 36 24.77 -6.58 15.78
N TRP A 37 24.56 -5.66 16.71
CA TRP A 37 23.26 -5.36 17.31
C TRP A 37 22.61 -4.10 16.72
N ILE A 38 23.30 -3.27 15.93
CA ILE A 38 22.70 -2.06 15.37
C ILE A 38 23.22 -1.80 13.95
N THR A 39 22.30 -1.53 13.04
CA THR A 39 22.60 -1.16 11.66
C THR A 39 22.17 0.28 11.45
N LEU A 40 23.07 1.11 10.92
CA LEU A 40 22.80 2.49 10.55
C LEU A 40 22.98 2.65 9.03
N THR A 41 21.95 3.10 8.35
CA THR A 41 21.95 3.27 6.90
C THR A 41 21.62 4.72 6.55
N PRO A 42 22.63 5.61 6.44
CA PRO A 42 22.45 6.92 5.82
C PRO A 42 22.26 6.80 4.31
N ALA A 43 21.43 7.69 3.77
CA ALA A 43 21.31 7.93 2.34
C ALA A 43 21.17 9.42 2.03
N LEU A 44 21.74 9.82 0.89
CA LEU A 44 21.65 11.15 0.32
C LEU A 44 21.17 11.03 -1.12
N GLY A 45 20.05 11.67 -1.43
CA GLY A 45 19.53 11.83 -2.79
C GLY A 45 19.77 13.26 -3.27
N LEU A 46 20.14 13.40 -4.54
CA LEU A 46 20.22 14.68 -5.24
C LEU A 46 19.33 14.56 -6.47
N ARG A 47 18.36 15.46 -6.62
CA ARG A 47 17.43 15.48 -7.75
C ARG A 47 17.55 16.79 -8.49
N GLU A 48 17.81 16.70 -9.78
CA GLU A 48 17.78 17.82 -10.69
C GLU A 48 16.68 17.57 -11.73
N THR A 49 15.79 18.55 -11.88
CA THR A 49 14.68 18.48 -12.82
C THR A 49 14.69 19.72 -13.71
N TYR A 50 14.92 19.53 -15.00
CA TYR A 50 14.78 20.57 -16.00
C TYR A 50 13.36 20.59 -16.56
N TYR A 51 12.80 21.78 -16.67
CA TYR A 51 11.52 22.07 -17.30
C TYR A 51 11.73 23.02 -18.48
N SER A 52 11.15 22.73 -19.64
CA SER A 52 11.26 23.62 -20.80
C SER A 52 10.52 24.94 -20.63
N ARG A 53 9.55 25.00 -19.70
CA ARG A 53 8.78 26.19 -19.35
C ARG A 53 8.11 26.05 -17.99
N GLY A 54 7.73 27.17 -17.39
CA GLY A 54 6.89 27.25 -16.18
C GLY A 54 5.48 27.76 -16.45
N LEU A 55 4.73 27.97 -15.37
CA LEU A 55 3.39 28.55 -15.39
C LEU A 55 3.39 30.00 -15.91
N ASN A 56 4.29 30.84 -15.39
CA ASN A 56 4.42 32.24 -15.84
C ASN A 56 5.71 32.48 -16.64
N LYS A 57 6.69 31.58 -16.49
CA LYS A 57 7.95 31.62 -17.23
C LYS A 57 7.86 30.88 -18.57
N ARG A 58 8.17 31.57 -19.68
CA ARG A 58 8.23 30.94 -21.02
C ARG A 58 9.55 30.24 -21.32
N ASP A 59 10.61 30.60 -20.59
CA ASP A 59 11.93 30.03 -20.75
C ASP A 59 12.12 28.79 -19.87
N GLY A 60 13.08 27.95 -20.26
CA GLY A 60 13.47 26.78 -19.48
C GLY A 60 14.04 27.15 -18.12
N PHE A 61 13.84 26.27 -17.15
CA PHE A 61 14.39 26.40 -15.80
C PHE A 61 14.69 25.05 -15.19
N THR A 62 15.61 25.03 -14.23
CA THR A 62 15.97 23.84 -13.46
C THR A 62 15.45 23.96 -12.03
N ARG A 63 15.27 22.81 -11.41
CA ARG A 63 14.91 22.64 -10.01
C ARG A 63 15.87 21.64 -9.38
N ASP A 64 16.54 22.08 -8.32
CA ASP A 64 17.51 21.26 -7.60
C ASP A 64 17.01 20.99 -6.18
N ILE A 65 17.02 19.73 -5.78
CA ILE A 65 16.55 19.26 -4.48
C ILE A 65 17.52 18.23 -3.95
N TYR A 66 17.71 18.21 -2.63
CA TYR A 66 18.37 17.11 -1.96
C TYR A 66 17.47 16.51 -0.88
N ASP A 67 17.61 15.22 -0.63
CA ASP A 67 16.94 14.53 0.47
C ASP A 67 17.94 13.70 1.28
N ILE A 68 17.69 13.63 2.58
CA ILE A 68 18.49 12.85 3.52
C ILE A 68 17.58 11.83 4.20
N GLU A 69 17.99 10.57 4.20
CA GLU A 69 17.37 9.52 4.98
C GLU A 69 18.40 8.93 5.94
N LEU A 70 18.02 8.80 7.22
CA LEU A 70 18.81 8.09 8.20
C LEU A 70 17.96 6.97 8.79
N LYS A 71 18.29 5.73 8.45
CA LYS A 71 17.62 4.53 8.95
C LYS A 71 18.47 3.87 10.03
N MET A 72 17.88 3.59 11.18
CA MET A 72 18.50 2.86 12.28
C MET A 72 17.66 1.63 12.61
N GLU A 73 18.29 0.46 12.65
CA GLU A 73 17.64 -0.82 12.95
C GLU A 73 18.36 -1.54 14.09
N GLY A 74 17.62 -1.94 15.13
CA GLY A 74 18.14 -2.61 16.30
C GLY A 74 18.17 -1.74 17.57
N PRO A 75 18.46 -2.33 18.75
CA PRO A 75 18.90 -3.71 18.97
C PRO A 75 17.82 -4.77 18.76
N LYS A 76 18.19 -5.87 18.08
CA LYS A 76 17.32 -7.04 17.93
C LYS A 76 17.38 -7.88 19.20
N LEU A 77 16.35 -7.78 20.03
CA LEU A 77 16.20 -8.59 21.23
C LEU A 77 15.45 -9.87 20.87
N PHE A 78 15.88 -11.01 21.41
CA PHE A 78 15.15 -12.26 21.17
C PHE A 78 15.14 -13.17 22.39
N ARG A 79 14.11 -14.00 22.48
CA ARG A 79 14.00 -15.08 23.47
C ARG A 79 13.52 -16.35 22.79
N ILE A 80 14.14 -17.47 23.15
CA ILE A 80 13.72 -18.80 22.71
C ILE A 80 12.92 -19.45 23.83
N PHE A 81 11.76 -19.99 23.48
CA PHE A 81 10.89 -20.76 24.34
C PHE A 81 10.94 -22.23 23.91
N ASN A 82 11.36 -23.10 24.83
CA ASN A 82 11.45 -24.53 24.61
C ASN A 82 10.08 -25.19 24.81
N THR A 83 9.24 -25.15 23.78
CA THR A 83 7.98 -25.91 23.69
C THR A 83 8.19 -27.16 22.83
N LYS A 84 7.12 -27.93 22.54
CA LYS A 84 7.19 -29.08 21.60
C LYS A 84 7.78 -28.69 20.24
N SER A 85 7.44 -27.49 19.77
CA SER A 85 7.98 -26.87 18.56
C SER A 85 8.63 -25.54 18.96
N PRO A 86 9.98 -25.47 19.14
CA PRO A 86 10.63 -24.30 19.71
C PRO A 86 10.20 -22.98 19.06
N LEU A 87 9.87 -22.00 19.90
CA LEU A 87 9.43 -20.67 19.46
C LEU A 87 10.52 -19.65 19.73
N LYS A 88 10.84 -18.81 18.76
CA LYS A 88 11.73 -17.65 18.92
C LYS A 88 10.91 -16.38 18.75
N HIS A 89 10.78 -15.60 19.82
CA HIS A 89 10.21 -14.25 19.77
C HIS A 89 11.35 -13.25 19.57
N ILE A 90 11.17 -12.32 18.64
CA ILE A 90 12.12 -11.26 18.31
C ILE A 90 11.40 -9.92 18.42
N ILE A 91 12.07 -8.94 19.01
CA ILE A 91 11.65 -7.54 19.05
C ILE A 91 12.69 -6.72 18.29
N GLU A 92 12.23 -6.02 17.25
CA GLU A 92 13.04 -5.24 16.32
C GLU A 92 12.57 -3.78 16.33
N PRO A 93 13.23 -2.89 17.09
CA PRO A 93 12.99 -1.45 16.98
C PRO A 93 13.64 -0.92 15.71
N ARG A 94 12.96 0.02 15.06
CA ARG A 94 13.47 0.74 13.88
C ARG A 94 13.06 2.21 13.96
N VAL A 95 13.99 3.09 13.61
CA VAL A 95 13.75 4.53 13.50
C VAL A 95 14.24 4.99 12.13
N ILE A 96 13.45 5.82 11.45
CA ILE A 96 13.80 6.40 10.15
C ILE A 96 13.57 7.90 10.25
N TYR A 97 14.60 8.68 10.01
CA TYR A 97 14.50 10.11 9.83
C TYR A 97 14.54 10.44 8.34
N ASN A 98 13.54 11.18 7.85
CA ASN A 98 13.47 11.66 6.48
C ASN A 98 13.46 13.18 6.47
N TYR A 99 14.40 13.78 5.75
CA TYR A 99 14.52 15.21 5.56
C TYR A 99 14.48 15.57 4.08
N LEU A 100 13.60 16.51 3.74
CA LEU A 100 13.45 17.13 2.44
C LEU A 100 13.16 18.62 2.70
N PRO A 101 14.04 19.55 2.30
CA PRO A 101 13.87 20.96 2.56
C PRO A 101 12.64 21.52 1.83
N ASP A 102 12.14 22.66 2.32
CA ASP A 102 11.09 23.40 1.62
C ASP A 102 11.66 24.17 0.44
N MET A 103 10.81 24.35 -0.57
CA MET A 103 11.11 25.15 -1.75
C MET A 103 10.56 26.56 -1.58
N ASP A 104 11.21 27.56 -2.18
CA ASP A 104 10.64 28.91 -2.24
C ASP A 104 9.25 28.85 -2.91
N MET A 105 8.29 29.57 -2.34
CA MET A 105 6.94 29.70 -2.86
C MET A 105 6.94 30.21 -4.30
N LYS A 106 7.89 31.08 -4.67
CA LYS A 106 8.03 31.57 -6.05
C LYS A 106 8.39 30.45 -7.01
N ASP A 107 9.44 29.69 -6.70
CA ASP A 107 9.90 28.58 -7.55
C ASP A 107 8.84 27.48 -7.64
N ARG A 108 8.18 27.18 -6.53
CA ARG A 108 7.07 26.22 -6.49
C ARG A 108 5.88 26.67 -7.34
N GLY A 109 5.61 27.98 -7.36
CA GLY A 109 4.55 28.59 -8.16
C GLY A 109 4.81 28.57 -9.66
N GLU A 110 6.05 28.35 -10.10
CA GLU A 110 6.38 28.21 -11.53
C GLU A 110 6.21 26.77 -12.04
N ILE A 111 6.19 25.76 -11.16
CA ILE A 111 6.09 24.35 -11.55
C ILE A 111 4.65 23.98 -11.88
N ILE A 112 4.42 23.56 -13.13
CA ILE A 112 3.14 22.99 -13.56
C ILE A 112 3.00 21.61 -12.91
N GLN A 113 1.98 21.42 -12.06
CA GLN A 113 1.72 20.14 -11.39
C GLN A 113 1.04 19.16 -12.36
N ILE A 114 1.77 18.15 -12.82
CA ILE A 114 1.23 17.10 -13.70
C ILE A 114 1.26 15.74 -12.98
N ASP A 115 2.39 15.40 -12.37
CA ASP A 115 2.58 14.12 -11.69
C ASP A 115 3.39 14.23 -10.39
N ALA A 116 3.73 13.07 -9.82
CA ALA A 116 4.43 12.99 -8.53
C ALA A 116 5.85 13.58 -8.53
N VAL A 117 6.49 13.78 -9.69
CA VAL A 117 7.82 14.42 -9.76
C VAL A 117 7.72 15.93 -9.53
N ASP A 118 6.60 16.53 -9.92
CA ASP A 118 6.32 17.96 -9.76
C ASP A 118 5.88 18.31 -8.34
N SER A 119 5.27 17.35 -7.65
CA SER A 119 4.79 17.51 -6.28
C SER A 119 5.92 17.27 -5.27
N VAL A 120 6.48 18.37 -4.77
CA VAL A 120 7.47 18.35 -3.70
C VAL A 120 6.85 18.99 -2.48
N THR A 121 6.80 18.24 -1.39
CA THR A 121 6.36 18.73 -0.08
C THR A 121 7.49 18.51 0.88
N SER A 122 7.93 19.56 1.58
CA SER A 122 8.97 19.47 2.59
C SER A 122 8.65 18.39 3.61
N LYS A 123 9.68 17.71 4.11
CA LYS A 123 9.57 16.63 5.08
C LYS A 123 10.64 16.83 6.13
N SER A 124 10.25 16.72 7.39
CA SER A 124 11.18 16.49 8.49
C SER A 124 10.50 15.54 9.46
N ILE A 125 10.49 14.26 9.09
CA ILE A 125 9.65 13.24 9.72
C ILE A 125 10.52 12.20 10.40
N ILE A 126 10.23 11.94 11.67
CA ILE A 126 10.75 10.79 12.40
C ILE A 126 9.68 9.70 12.41
N SER A 127 9.97 8.57 11.79
CA SER A 127 9.12 7.38 11.80
C SER A 127 9.72 6.33 12.72
N TYR A 128 8.97 5.86 13.70
CA TYR A 128 9.41 4.80 14.61
C TYR A 128 8.50 3.59 14.51
N PHE A 129 9.12 2.43 14.64
CA PHE A 129 8.50 1.12 14.47
C PHE A 129 9.00 0.19 15.57
N LEU A 130 8.10 -0.61 16.11
CA LEU A 130 8.40 -1.71 17.02
C LEU A 130 7.79 -2.99 16.45
N THR A 131 8.61 -3.79 15.79
CA THR A 131 8.17 -5.04 15.15
C THR A 131 8.44 -6.21 16.08
N ASN A 132 7.40 -6.99 16.36
CA ASN A 132 7.44 -8.24 17.09
C ASN A 132 7.27 -9.39 16.09
N ARG A 133 8.20 -10.33 16.06
CA ARG A 133 8.13 -11.52 15.21
C ARG A 133 8.15 -12.77 16.06
N VAL A 134 7.28 -13.73 15.78
CA VAL A 134 7.31 -15.06 16.37
C VAL A 134 7.62 -16.06 15.28
N LEU A 135 8.76 -16.73 15.43
CA LEU A 135 9.22 -17.79 14.56
C LEU A 135 8.99 -19.13 15.25
N MET A 136 8.47 -20.10 14.52
CA MET A 136 8.29 -21.47 14.98
C MET A 136 9.17 -22.41 14.19
N LYS A 137 9.92 -23.26 14.89
CA LYS A 137 10.70 -24.33 14.28
C LYS A 137 9.84 -25.60 14.19
N THR A 138 9.48 -25.99 12.97
CA THR A 138 8.92 -27.31 12.65
C THR A 138 9.93 -28.07 11.78
N GLU A 139 9.60 -28.40 10.52
CA GLU A 139 10.57 -28.90 9.53
C GLU A 139 11.51 -27.77 9.06
N SER A 140 10.96 -26.56 8.94
CA SER A 140 11.67 -25.32 8.68
C SER A 140 11.38 -24.30 9.77
N THR A 141 12.18 -23.22 9.83
CA THR A 141 11.87 -22.07 10.68
C THR A 141 10.94 -21.15 9.92
N ASN A 142 9.70 -21.02 10.35
CA ASN A 142 8.68 -20.19 9.69
C ASN A 142 8.25 -19.06 10.62
N GLU A 143 8.04 -17.88 10.06
CA GLU A 143 7.38 -16.77 10.77
C GLU A 143 5.88 -17.06 10.85
N ILE A 144 5.37 -17.17 12.07
CA ILE A 144 3.95 -17.47 12.31
C ILE A 144 3.15 -16.26 12.75
N VAL A 145 3.81 -15.22 13.28
CA VAL A 145 3.18 -13.97 13.68
C VAL A 145 4.16 -12.83 13.43
N ARG A 146 3.69 -11.76 12.80
CA ARG A 146 4.35 -10.46 12.73
C ARG A 146 3.39 -9.41 13.25
N PHE A 147 3.82 -8.64 14.24
CA PHE A 147 3.05 -7.54 14.79
C PHE A 147 3.90 -6.28 14.83
N GLU A 148 3.52 -5.25 14.09
CA GLU A 148 4.22 -3.98 14.03
C GLU A 148 3.37 -2.85 14.59
N ILE A 149 3.93 -2.13 15.55
CA ILE A 149 3.39 -0.84 16.01
C ILE A 149 4.23 0.25 15.37
N SER A 150 3.60 1.25 14.76
CA SER A 150 4.33 2.36 14.15
C SER A 150 3.60 3.69 14.25
N GLN A 151 4.36 4.77 14.28
CA GLN A 151 3.84 6.13 14.24
C GLN A 151 4.91 7.08 13.70
N GLN A 152 4.46 8.18 13.12
CA GLN A 152 5.31 9.23 12.57
C GLN A 152 5.15 10.51 13.40
N TYR A 153 6.23 11.27 13.48
CA TYR A 153 6.26 12.59 14.08
C TYR A 153 6.83 13.59 13.07
N ASP A 154 6.02 14.57 12.68
CA ASP A 154 6.37 15.65 11.78
C ASP A 154 6.90 16.86 12.56
N ILE A 155 8.20 17.09 12.44
CA ILE A 155 8.91 18.19 13.09
C ILE A 155 8.53 19.53 12.46
N THR A 156 8.23 19.57 11.16
CA THR A 156 7.82 20.79 10.46
C THR A 156 6.48 21.27 11.00
N GLU A 157 5.51 20.38 11.17
CA GLU A 157 4.21 20.69 11.79
C GLU A 157 4.36 21.06 13.27
N ALA A 158 5.24 20.40 14.01
CA ALA A 158 5.51 20.75 15.42
C ALA A 158 6.05 22.18 15.58
N ASN A 159 6.88 22.61 14.63
CA ASN A 159 7.53 23.93 14.60
C ASN A 159 6.81 24.93 13.70
N ARG A 160 5.56 24.65 13.29
CA ARG A 160 4.81 25.50 12.36
C ARG A 160 4.73 26.94 12.87
N ASN A 161 5.25 27.87 12.07
CA ASN A 161 5.36 29.29 12.42
C ASN A 161 4.14 30.07 11.92
N ASP A 162 2.95 29.67 12.35
CA ASP A 162 1.71 30.35 12.05
C ASP A 162 1.10 30.92 13.35
N ASN A 163 0.72 32.20 13.33
CA ASN A 163 -0.04 32.83 14.42
C ASN A 163 -1.52 32.39 14.44
N LEU A 164 -1.85 31.29 13.75
CA LEU A 164 -3.20 30.78 13.61
C LEU A 164 -3.54 29.92 14.83
N GLN A 165 -3.92 30.57 15.94
CA GLN A 165 -4.46 29.90 17.13
C GLN A 165 -5.73 29.05 16.84
N VAL A 166 -6.27 29.15 15.62
CA VAL A 166 -7.48 28.47 15.16
C VAL A 166 -7.23 27.00 14.80
N VAL A 167 -6.02 26.64 14.33
CA VAL A 167 -5.71 25.26 13.91
C VAL A 167 -4.68 24.66 14.87
N PRO A 168 -5.05 23.73 15.76
CA PRO A 168 -4.10 23.12 16.67
C PRO A 168 -3.03 22.33 15.89
N ARG A 169 -1.78 22.39 16.34
CA ARG A 169 -0.69 21.62 15.76
C ARG A 169 -0.93 20.12 15.98
N ARG A 170 -0.78 19.33 14.92
CA ARG A 170 -0.96 17.87 14.95
C ARG A 170 0.25 17.13 14.39
N PRO A 171 1.42 17.18 15.06
CA PRO A 171 2.65 16.58 14.54
C PRO A 171 2.67 15.05 14.53
N PHE A 172 1.83 14.37 15.31
CA PHE A 172 1.77 12.91 15.33
C PHE A 172 0.85 12.39 14.24
N SER A 173 1.28 11.38 13.50
CA SER A 173 0.35 10.59 12.68
C SER A 173 -0.58 9.75 13.55
N ASP A 174 -1.54 9.08 12.91
CA ASP A 174 -2.22 7.96 13.55
C ASP A 174 -1.20 6.92 14.05
N LEU A 175 -1.50 6.33 15.20
CA LEU A 175 -0.79 5.16 15.73
C LEU A 175 -1.29 3.94 14.95
N ARG A 176 -0.39 3.27 14.25
CA ARG A 176 -0.70 2.13 13.39
C ARG A 176 -0.36 0.81 14.06
N PHE A 177 -1.24 -0.16 13.88
CA PHE A 177 -1.09 -1.54 14.31
C PHE A 177 -1.23 -2.44 13.08
N ASP A 178 -0.24 -3.27 12.78
CA ASP A 178 -0.24 -4.20 11.65
C ASP A 178 0.08 -5.60 12.17
N LEU A 179 -0.86 -6.53 12.06
CA LEU A 179 -0.76 -7.90 12.52
C LEU A 179 -0.95 -8.84 11.32
N ASP A 180 0.06 -9.64 11.03
CA ASP A 180 0.00 -10.71 10.04
C ASP A 180 0.19 -12.06 10.77
N THR A 181 -0.62 -13.07 10.45
CA THR A 181 -0.51 -14.40 11.08
C THR A 181 -0.54 -15.57 10.09
N HIS A 182 0.30 -16.56 10.38
CA HIS A 182 0.49 -17.81 9.63
C HIS A 182 0.63 -19.00 10.58
N ILE A 183 -0.15 -19.02 11.66
CA ILE A 183 0.00 -19.98 12.77
C ILE A 183 -0.29 -21.43 12.33
N ILE A 184 -1.31 -21.61 11.49
CA ILE A 184 -1.74 -22.91 10.97
C ILE A 184 -2.06 -22.76 9.49
N LYS A 185 -1.52 -23.66 8.66
CA LYS A 185 -1.58 -23.60 7.19
C LYS A 185 -2.96 -23.36 6.57
N PRO A 186 -4.12 -23.75 7.17
CA PRO A 186 -5.39 -23.33 6.61
C PRO A 186 -5.83 -21.93 7.03
N LEU A 187 -5.50 -21.44 8.24
CA LEU A 187 -6.08 -20.22 8.79
C LEU A 187 -5.21 -18.99 8.46
N ILE A 188 -5.86 -17.96 7.93
CA ILE A 188 -5.31 -16.63 7.72
C ILE A 188 -6.04 -15.70 8.68
N PHE A 189 -5.29 -14.91 9.45
CA PHE A 189 -5.84 -13.81 10.24
C PHE A 189 -4.90 -12.61 10.16
N ASN A 190 -5.35 -11.54 9.51
CA ASN A 190 -4.59 -10.29 9.43
C ASN A 190 -5.43 -9.12 9.93
N PHE A 191 -4.78 -8.13 10.52
CA PHE A 191 -5.43 -6.96 11.06
C PHE A 191 -4.55 -5.71 10.92
N ASP A 192 -5.08 -4.66 10.30
CA ASP A 192 -4.46 -3.33 10.21
C ASP A 192 -5.40 -2.30 10.84
N ALA A 193 -4.89 -1.45 11.72
CA ALA A 193 -5.68 -0.36 12.30
C ALA A 193 -4.86 0.92 12.42
N GLY A 194 -5.52 2.05 12.17
CA GLY A 194 -5.00 3.40 12.40
C GLY A 194 -5.81 4.08 13.51
N TYR A 195 -5.16 4.47 14.59
CA TYR A 195 -5.77 5.15 15.72
C TYR A 195 -5.35 6.62 15.78
N ASN A 196 -6.33 7.52 15.70
CA ASN A 196 -6.08 8.95 15.78
C ASN A 196 -5.88 9.40 17.23
N VAL A 197 -4.64 9.76 17.58
CA VAL A 197 -4.27 10.14 18.94
C VAL A 197 -4.90 11.45 19.42
N TYR A 198 -5.34 12.32 18.51
CA TYR A 198 -5.95 13.61 18.86
C TYR A 198 -7.44 13.51 19.11
N GLU A 199 -8.14 12.67 18.34
CA GLU A 199 -9.58 12.47 18.45
C GLU A 199 -9.93 11.24 19.30
N SER A 200 -8.93 10.48 19.73
CA SER A 200 -9.08 9.24 20.52
C SER A 200 -10.01 8.21 19.85
N GLN A 201 -9.95 8.12 18.52
CA GLN A 201 -10.86 7.31 17.71
C GLN A 201 -10.11 6.55 16.62
N ILE A 202 -10.62 5.39 16.24
CA ILE A 202 -10.08 4.58 15.14
C ILE A 202 -10.44 5.24 13.82
N ASN A 203 -9.43 5.54 13.00
CA ASN A 203 -9.59 6.08 11.64
C ASN A 203 -9.81 4.97 10.62
N THR A 204 -9.04 3.89 10.73
CA THR A 204 -9.12 2.72 9.85
C THR A 204 -9.06 1.44 10.67
N ALA A 205 -9.81 0.42 10.25
CA ALA A 205 -9.69 -0.94 10.77
C ALA A 205 -10.00 -1.93 9.65
N ASN A 206 -9.00 -2.72 9.28
CA ASN A 206 -9.07 -3.72 8.24
C ASN A 206 -8.78 -5.08 8.86
N MET A 207 -9.62 -6.07 8.58
CA MET A 207 -9.48 -7.42 9.11
C MET A 207 -9.70 -8.43 8.00
N ASP A 208 -8.78 -9.38 7.86
CA ASP A 208 -8.87 -10.50 6.94
C ASP A 208 -8.92 -11.79 7.73
N ILE A 209 -9.90 -12.65 7.46
CA ILE A 209 -10.02 -13.98 8.03
C ILE A 209 -10.20 -14.96 6.88
N GLY A 210 -9.39 -16.01 6.83
CA GLY A 210 -9.42 -16.98 5.76
C GLY A 210 -9.20 -18.40 6.22
N VAL A 211 -9.80 -19.35 5.52
CA VAL A 211 -9.56 -20.78 5.65
C VAL A 211 -9.31 -21.37 4.26
N ASN A 212 -8.14 -21.95 4.03
CA ASN A 212 -7.87 -22.81 2.86
C ASN A 212 -7.72 -24.26 3.33
N TYR A 213 -8.71 -25.10 3.00
CA TYR A 213 -8.66 -26.52 3.32
C TYR A 213 -8.19 -27.35 2.11
N LYS A 214 -6.92 -27.76 2.15
CA LYS A 214 -6.29 -28.71 1.21
C LYS A 214 -6.48 -28.35 -0.27
N ASP A 215 -6.55 -27.07 -0.59
CA ASP A 215 -6.83 -26.57 -1.94
C ASP A 215 -8.15 -27.12 -2.52
N ILE A 216 -9.09 -27.53 -1.67
CA ILE A 216 -10.44 -27.98 -2.08
C ILE A 216 -11.42 -26.85 -1.85
N LEU A 217 -11.37 -26.24 -0.66
CA LEU A 217 -12.28 -25.19 -0.24
C LEU A 217 -11.45 -24.00 0.22
N TYR A 218 -11.75 -22.83 -0.33
CA TYR A 218 -11.27 -21.56 0.20
C TYR A 218 -12.47 -20.73 0.65
N LEU A 219 -12.39 -20.23 1.86
CA LEU A 219 -13.35 -19.28 2.42
C LEU A 219 -12.57 -18.13 3.02
N THR A 220 -12.79 -16.92 2.54
CA THR A 220 -12.16 -15.71 3.08
C THR A 220 -13.19 -14.63 3.27
N THR A 221 -13.02 -13.85 4.33
CA THR A 221 -13.81 -12.68 4.62
C THR A 221 -12.87 -11.54 4.98
N GLU A 222 -13.13 -10.39 4.40
CA GLU A 222 -12.40 -9.17 4.61
C GLU A 222 -13.38 -8.09 5.04
N ARG A 223 -13.06 -7.37 6.11
CA ARG A 223 -13.84 -6.21 6.56
C ARG A 223 -12.95 -4.98 6.56
N ARG A 224 -13.34 -3.95 5.82
CA ARG A 224 -12.64 -2.66 5.73
C ARG A 224 -13.49 -1.54 6.30
N TYR A 225 -12.98 -0.86 7.32
CA TYR A 225 -13.60 0.30 7.95
C TYR A 225 -12.74 1.55 7.73
N THR A 226 -13.38 2.64 7.35
CA THR A 226 -12.81 4.00 7.32
C THR A 226 -13.81 4.95 7.99
N ARG A 227 -13.33 5.84 8.86
CA ARG A 227 -14.19 6.73 9.66
C ARG A 227 -14.64 8.00 8.92
N LYS A 228 -13.78 8.59 8.07
CA LYS A 228 -14.02 9.92 7.46
C LYS A 228 -13.65 9.94 5.96
N PRO A 229 -14.64 9.95 5.04
CA PRO A 229 -16.06 9.70 5.30
C PRO A 229 -16.28 8.28 5.84
N GLU A 230 -17.35 8.08 6.59
CA GLU A 230 -17.67 6.75 7.15
C GLU A 230 -17.96 5.78 6.01
N SER A 231 -17.25 4.67 5.99
CA SER A 231 -17.38 3.63 4.99
C SER A 231 -16.99 2.30 5.60
N THR A 232 -17.88 1.32 5.46
CA THR A 232 -17.65 -0.03 5.97
C THR A 232 -18.07 -1.05 4.93
N PHE A 233 -17.12 -1.83 4.45
CA PHE A 233 -17.37 -2.90 3.49
C PHE A 233 -16.97 -4.25 4.05
N LEU A 234 -17.81 -5.24 3.78
CA LEU A 234 -17.54 -6.65 4.05
C LEU A 234 -17.47 -7.38 2.69
N THR A 235 -16.32 -7.97 2.39
CA THR A 235 -16.13 -8.82 1.21
C THR A 235 -16.05 -10.27 1.67
N GLY A 236 -16.92 -11.12 1.15
CA GLY A 236 -16.85 -12.57 1.32
C GLY A 236 -16.43 -13.21 0.01
N ILE A 237 -15.48 -14.13 0.05
CA ILE A 237 -15.07 -14.93 -1.09
C ILE A 237 -15.10 -16.40 -0.66
N THR A 238 -15.82 -17.22 -1.40
CA THR A 238 -15.82 -18.66 -1.23
C THR A 238 -15.52 -19.31 -2.57
N GLY A 239 -14.90 -20.46 -2.54
CA GLY A 239 -14.96 -21.33 -3.70
C GLY A 239 -14.36 -22.68 -3.48
N VAL A 240 -14.57 -23.50 -4.50
CA VAL A 240 -14.44 -24.93 -4.42
C VAL A 240 -13.81 -25.48 -5.68
N ASN A 241 -12.78 -26.28 -5.51
CA ASN A 241 -12.23 -27.12 -6.57
C ASN A 241 -13.04 -28.42 -6.61
N LEU A 242 -14.11 -28.44 -7.40
CA LEU A 242 -14.97 -29.63 -7.57
C LEU A 242 -14.18 -30.81 -8.16
N THR A 243 -13.24 -30.51 -9.04
CA THR A 243 -12.27 -31.48 -9.59
C THR A 243 -10.91 -30.81 -9.72
N LYS A 244 -9.87 -31.57 -10.11
CA LYS A 244 -8.54 -30.98 -10.44
C LYS A 244 -8.57 -29.98 -11.60
N LYS A 245 -9.66 -29.92 -12.37
CA LYS A 245 -9.80 -29.08 -13.54
C LYS A 245 -10.90 -28.03 -13.41
N LEU A 246 -11.84 -28.19 -12.49
CA LEU A 246 -13.00 -27.30 -12.37
C LEU A 246 -12.99 -26.60 -11.02
N ASN A 247 -12.89 -25.28 -11.06
CA ASN A 247 -12.97 -24.37 -9.93
C ASN A 247 -14.26 -23.54 -10.06
N LEU A 248 -15.00 -23.41 -8.96
CA LEU A 248 -16.11 -22.48 -8.83
C LEU A 248 -15.79 -21.47 -7.73
N GLN A 249 -16.00 -20.19 -8.00
CA GLN A 249 -15.82 -19.09 -7.06
C GLN A 249 -17.12 -18.28 -6.97
N TYR A 250 -17.40 -17.81 -5.77
CA TYR A 250 -18.36 -16.74 -5.55
C TYR A 250 -17.71 -15.68 -4.67
N SER A 251 -17.87 -14.42 -5.04
CA SER A 251 -17.53 -13.30 -4.17
C SER A 251 -18.69 -12.32 -4.06
N ALA A 252 -18.83 -11.74 -2.89
CA ALA A 252 -19.86 -10.75 -2.58
C ALA A 252 -19.24 -9.62 -1.80
N ARG A 253 -19.50 -8.38 -2.22
CA ARG A 253 -19.11 -7.17 -1.51
C ARG A 253 -20.36 -6.47 -0.99
N TYR A 254 -20.45 -6.37 0.33
CA TYR A 254 -21.56 -5.79 1.07
C TYR A 254 -21.15 -4.46 1.67
N ASP A 255 -21.94 -3.43 1.43
CA ASP A 255 -21.87 -2.13 2.09
C ASP A 255 -22.69 -2.21 3.39
N GLU A 256 -22.01 -2.25 4.54
CA GLU A 256 -22.67 -2.35 5.84
C GLU A 256 -23.46 -1.07 6.19
N LEU A 257 -23.01 0.09 5.70
CA LEU A 257 -23.66 1.38 6.00
C LEU A 257 -24.99 1.49 5.25
N ASN A 258 -24.98 1.15 3.96
CA ASN A 258 -26.18 1.21 3.10
C ASN A 258 -26.99 -0.11 3.09
N LYS A 259 -26.54 -1.12 3.84
CA LYS A 259 -27.16 -2.44 3.97
C LYS A 259 -27.44 -3.15 2.64
N LYS A 260 -26.54 -3.06 1.68
CA LYS A 260 -26.74 -3.59 0.32
C LYS A 260 -25.50 -4.25 -0.24
N PHE A 261 -25.70 -5.24 -1.10
CA PHE A 261 -24.63 -5.78 -1.93
C PHE A 261 -24.33 -4.80 -3.07
N ILE A 262 -23.07 -4.44 -3.21
CA ILE A 262 -22.59 -3.53 -4.26
C ILE A 262 -21.92 -4.30 -5.41
N GLU A 263 -21.46 -5.52 -5.18
CA GLU A 263 -20.89 -6.38 -6.21
C GLU A 263 -21.07 -7.85 -5.83
N ASN A 264 -21.49 -8.66 -6.81
CA ASN A 264 -21.53 -10.11 -6.74
C ASN A 264 -20.82 -10.66 -7.98
N ASP A 265 -19.80 -11.50 -7.79
CA ASP A 265 -19.08 -12.17 -8.87
C ASP A 265 -19.24 -13.69 -8.72
N TYR A 266 -19.74 -14.34 -9.76
CA TYR A 266 -19.80 -15.79 -9.89
C TYR A 266 -18.83 -16.20 -10.98
N SER A 267 -17.79 -16.96 -10.63
CA SER A 267 -16.79 -17.44 -11.59
C SER A 267 -16.79 -18.96 -11.67
N ALA A 268 -16.76 -19.49 -12.89
CA ALA A 268 -16.51 -20.89 -13.16
C ALA A 268 -15.30 -21.00 -14.08
N THR A 269 -14.26 -21.69 -13.62
CA THR A 269 -13.01 -21.85 -14.36
C THR A 269 -12.73 -23.33 -14.63
N TYR A 270 -12.54 -23.68 -15.90
CA TYR A 270 -12.09 -24.98 -16.33
C TYR A 270 -10.64 -24.90 -16.85
N SER A 271 -9.74 -25.57 -16.15
CA SER A 271 -8.31 -25.57 -16.41
C SER A 271 -7.86 -26.93 -16.98
N SER A 272 -7.32 -26.92 -18.19
CA SER A 272 -6.68 -28.05 -18.86
C SER A 272 -5.15 -27.91 -18.83
N GLY A 273 -4.44 -28.85 -19.46
CA GLY A 273 -2.97 -28.85 -19.51
C GLY A 273 -2.38 -27.61 -20.20
N CYS A 274 -2.94 -27.22 -21.34
CA CYS A 274 -2.38 -26.15 -22.19
C CYS A 274 -3.30 -24.93 -22.32
N TRP A 275 -4.50 -24.98 -21.73
CA TRP A 275 -5.48 -23.91 -21.86
C TRP A 275 -6.40 -23.87 -20.64
N GLU A 276 -7.03 -22.72 -20.44
CA GLU A 276 -8.02 -22.46 -19.39
C GLU A 276 -9.16 -21.64 -19.98
N VAL A 277 -10.38 -21.92 -19.55
CA VAL A 277 -11.57 -21.15 -19.90
C VAL A 277 -12.23 -20.71 -18.60
N SER A 278 -12.54 -19.42 -18.49
CA SER A 278 -13.35 -18.88 -17.40
C SER A 278 -14.63 -18.24 -17.93
N PHE A 279 -15.70 -18.41 -17.16
CA PHE A 279 -16.95 -17.72 -17.35
C PHE A 279 -17.29 -16.99 -16.05
N ASP A 280 -17.40 -15.67 -16.11
CA ASP A 280 -17.72 -14.83 -14.97
C ASP A 280 -19.04 -14.08 -15.19
N VAL A 281 -19.88 -14.06 -14.16
CA VAL A 281 -21.08 -13.22 -14.11
C VAL A 281 -20.88 -12.22 -12.99
N VAL A 282 -20.79 -10.94 -13.36
CA VAL A 282 -20.58 -9.84 -12.41
C VAL A 282 -21.82 -8.97 -12.39
N ASP A 283 -22.52 -8.98 -11.25
CA ASP A 283 -23.61 -8.05 -10.95
C ASP A 283 -23.08 -6.95 -10.03
N ARG A 284 -23.08 -5.71 -10.50
CA ARG A 284 -22.52 -4.57 -9.76
C ARG A 284 -23.46 -3.39 -9.72
N LYS A 285 -23.45 -2.71 -8.58
CA LYS A 285 -24.11 -1.44 -8.37
C LYS A 285 -23.07 -0.32 -8.33
N TYR A 286 -23.31 0.73 -9.09
CA TYR A 286 -22.41 1.89 -9.14
C TYR A 286 -23.21 3.17 -9.19
N PHE A 287 -22.55 4.28 -8.89
CA PHE A 287 -23.17 5.60 -8.85
C PHE A 287 -22.67 6.45 -10.02
N VAL A 288 -23.61 7.07 -10.74
CA VAL A 288 -23.33 8.11 -11.74
C VAL A 288 -24.12 9.33 -11.36
N ASN A 289 -23.44 10.46 -11.11
CA ASN A 289 -24.09 11.72 -10.69
C ASN A 289 -25.04 11.55 -9.49
N SER A 290 -24.67 10.69 -8.53
CA SER A 290 -25.49 10.32 -7.35
C SER A 290 -26.73 9.46 -7.63
N GLU A 291 -26.95 9.02 -8.86
CA GLU A 291 -27.96 8.00 -9.18
C GLU A 291 -27.34 6.60 -9.11
N GLU A 292 -27.98 5.71 -8.36
CA GLU A 292 -27.62 4.28 -8.36
C GLU A 292 -28.02 3.65 -9.70
N ARG A 293 -27.10 2.89 -10.28
CA ARG A 293 -27.32 2.07 -11.46
C ARG A 293 -26.84 0.66 -11.22
N ASP A 294 -27.58 -0.27 -11.79
CA ASP A 294 -27.25 -1.69 -11.79
C ASP A 294 -26.66 -2.05 -13.16
N GLU A 295 -25.62 -2.89 -13.15
CA GLU A 295 -25.02 -3.42 -14.36
C GLU A 295 -24.64 -4.88 -14.17
N MET A 296 -25.15 -5.71 -15.07
CA MET A 296 -24.80 -7.13 -15.16
C MET A 296 -23.88 -7.34 -16.35
N LYS A 297 -22.70 -7.92 -16.11
CA LYS A 297 -21.70 -8.27 -17.12
C LYS A 297 -21.47 -9.76 -17.18
N PHE A 298 -21.27 -10.24 -18.41
CA PHE A 298 -20.87 -11.60 -18.69
C PHE A 298 -19.48 -11.57 -19.32
N PHE A 299 -18.52 -12.25 -18.71
CA PHE A 299 -17.17 -12.37 -19.24
C PHE A 299 -16.91 -13.82 -19.62
N PHE A 300 -16.34 -13.99 -20.81
CA PHE A 300 -15.84 -15.28 -21.28
C PHE A 300 -14.38 -15.07 -21.69
N LEU A 301 -13.48 -15.79 -21.04
CA LEU A 301 -12.04 -15.66 -21.25
C LEU A 301 -11.44 -17.02 -21.58
N ILE A 302 -10.58 -17.06 -22.60
CA ILE A 302 -9.75 -18.21 -22.93
C ILE A 302 -8.30 -17.81 -22.75
N THR A 303 -7.57 -18.54 -21.91
CA THR A 303 -6.15 -18.35 -21.64
C THR A 303 -5.38 -19.56 -22.14
N LEU A 304 -4.42 -19.34 -23.04
CA LEU A 304 -3.48 -20.38 -23.47
C LEU A 304 -2.27 -20.35 -22.53
N LYS A 305 -1.99 -21.47 -21.86
CA LYS A 305 -0.81 -21.60 -21.01
C LYS A 305 0.41 -21.65 -21.95
N ASP A 306 1.41 -20.80 -21.71
CA ASP A 306 2.63 -20.61 -22.51
C ASP A 306 2.55 -19.73 -23.77
N VAL A 307 1.40 -19.10 -24.06
CA VAL A 307 1.30 -18.02 -25.05
C VAL A 307 0.68 -16.82 -24.36
N VAL A 308 1.37 -15.67 -24.39
CA VAL A 308 0.98 -14.41 -23.72
C VAL A 308 -0.54 -14.19 -23.78
N SER A 309 -1.18 -14.22 -22.61
CA SER A 309 -2.63 -14.10 -22.46
C SER A 309 -3.08 -12.64 -22.56
N ILE A 310 -3.99 -12.33 -23.47
CA ILE A 310 -4.70 -11.03 -23.55
C ILE A 310 -6.15 -11.24 -23.09
N GLY A 311 -6.45 -10.79 -21.87
CA GLY A 311 -7.81 -10.70 -21.32
C GLY A 311 -7.86 -10.81 -19.79
N LYS A 312 -8.68 -9.96 -19.17
CA LYS A 312 -8.87 -9.70 -17.71
C LYS A 312 -7.56 -9.52 -16.90
N ARG A 313 -7.10 -8.26 -16.79
CA ARG A 313 -6.25 -7.82 -15.65
C ARG A 313 -7.13 -7.84 -14.40
N GLY A 314 -7.26 -8.99 -13.77
CA GLY A 314 -8.00 -9.17 -12.52
C GLY A 314 -7.38 -10.31 -11.74
N ASN A 315 -6.33 -10.01 -10.98
CA ASN A 315 -5.88 -10.89 -9.91
C ASN A 315 -7.00 -10.90 -8.84
N LEU A 316 -7.94 -11.84 -8.96
CA LEU A 316 -8.82 -12.28 -7.86
C LEU A 316 -8.35 -13.62 -7.28
N GLY A 317 -7.11 -14.00 -7.58
CA GLY A 317 -6.35 -14.87 -6.70
C GLY A 317 -6.09 -14.10 -5.41
N LEU A 318 -6.46 -14.71 -4.28
CA LEU A 318 -6.13 -14.31 -2.91
C LEU A 318 -5.05 -13.22 -2.89
N ILE A 319 -5.37 -12.02 -2.40
CA ILE A 319 -4.34 -11.13 -1.86
C ILE A 319 -3.85 -11.79 -0.57
N GLN A 320 -3.19 -12.94 -0.69
CA GLN A 320 -2.17 -13.29 0.27
C GLN A 320 -1.13 -12.20 0.07
N ARG A 321 -1.04 -11.29 1.06
CA ARG A 321 0.20 -10.56 1.27
C ARG A 321 1.29 -11.63 1.35
N LYS A 322 2.04 -11.80 0.26
CA LYS A 322 3.31 -12.53 0.33
C LYS A 322 4.18 -11.72 1.30
N ILE A 323 4.50 -12.31 2.44
CA ILE A 323 5.57 -11.83 3.31
C ILE A 323 6.90 -12.20 2.68
#